data_AF-A0A5B0HJ03-F1
#
_entry.id   AF-A0A5B0HJ03-F1
#
_cell.length_a   1.000
_cell.length_b   1.000
_cell.length_c   1.000
_cell.angle_alpha   90.00
_cell.angle_beta   90.00
_cell.angle_gamma   90.00
#
_symmetry.space_group_name_H-M   'P 1'
#
loop_
_entity.id
_entity.type
_entity.pdbx_description
1 polymer ?
#
loop_
_entity_poly.entity_id
_entity_poly.type
_entity_poly.pdbx_seq_one_letter_code
_entity_poly.pdbx_strand_id
1 'polypeptide(L)'
;MPNSVRRVIGLATVGLVAAATTALGAGVASAQENPPPVAMISNLTGESTSVALDKGFTDALTSLDVTPGPFGSASIADGAASFPITGGNVTVYEPNEVLPYVQGRIEHMGSGLTLTKGDTEVTLDNFVIDPGDPAVLTGRVRAGGTTVAESTTLFDLNGSTLKPITIDGSAGTATLTGTTVTLNAGAAEALNGAFATDALKGGTTIGIATIVVNTTSGTMPMPQGGVETGGGNTSGTDTALVVTGVALLAGSALVLVVRRRGVRGH
;
A
#
# COMPACT_ATOMS: atom_id res chain seq x y z
N MET A 1 53.14 34.84 -15.56
CA MET A 1 54.11 34.79 -16.67
C MET A 1 54.21 33.36 -17.17
N PRO A 2 54.39 33.14 -18.49
CA PRO A 2 53.44 32.40 -19.34
C PRO A 2 54.05 31.09 -19.90
N ASN A 3 53.29 30.23 -20.57
CA ASN A 3 53.21 30.29 -22.03
C ASN A 3 51.94 29.64 -22.61
N SER A 4 51.24 30.46 -23.39
CA SER A 4 50.24 30.08 -24.38
C SER A 4 50.90 29.52 -25.64
N VAL A 5 50.21 28.62 -26.36
CA VAL A 5 50.22 28.65 -27.83
C VAL A 5 48.79 28.44 -28.33
N ARG A 6 48.29 29.47 -29.01
CA ARG A 6 47.06 29.49 -29.81
C ARG A 6 47.35 28.91 -31.19
N ARG A 7 46.40 28.19 -31.78
CA ARG A 7 46.11 28.27 -33.22
C ARG A 7 44.60 28.20 -33.47
N VAL A 8 44.10 29.26 -34.09
CA VAL A 8 42.77 29.43 -34.67
C VAL A 8 42.89 29.10 -36.16
N ILE A 9 42.03 28.26 -36.72
CA ILE A 9 41.58 28.34 -38.12
C ILE A 9 40.13 27.87 -38.15
N GLY A 10 39.21 28.77 -38.52
CA GLY A 10 37.82 28.45 -38.81
C GLY A 10 37.63 28.06 -40.28
N LEU A 11 36.53 27.37 -40.57
CA LEU A 11 35.88 27.42 -41.89
C LEU A 11 34.42 26.98 -41.75
N ALA A 12 33.51 27.84 -42.19
CA ALA A 12 32.08 27.58 -42.32
C ALA A 12 31.76 26.91 -43.66
N THR A 13 30.86 25.93 -43.69
CA THR A 13 29.96 25.57 -44.82
C THR A 13 28.80 24.72 -44.26
N VAL A 14 27.57 25.25 -44.21
CA VAL A 14 26.45 25.01 -45.14
C VAL A 14 26.07 23.52 -45.31
N GLY A 15 25.00 23.14 -44.62
CA GLY A 15 23.82 22.48 -45.21
C GLY A 15 23.95 21.05 -45.75
N LEU A 16 23.43 20.08 -44.98
CA LEU A 16 22.54 19.05 -45.52
C LEU A 16 21.64 18.54 -44.39
N VAL A 17 20.35 18.91 -44.44
CA VAL A 17 19.31 18.29 -43.62
C VAL A 17 19.10 16.87 -44.13
N ALA A 18 19.78 15.90 -43.52
CA ALA A 18 19.43 14.50 -43.66
C ALA A 18 18.25 14.23 -42.74
N ALA A 19 17.04 14.23 -43.31
CA ALA A 19 15.84 13.75 -42.66
C ALA A 19 15.98 12.25 -42.39
N ALA A 20 16.61 11.89 -41.27
CA ALA A 20 16.40 10.60 -40.66
C ALA A 20 15.01 10.66 -40.04
N THR A 21 14.04 10.07 -40.73
CA THR A 21 12.73 9.75 -40.18
C THR A 21 12.97 8.85 -38.97
N THR A 22 13.05 9.45 -37.79
CA THR A 22 12.79 8.78 -36.53
C THR A 22 11.39 8.24 -36.66
N ALA A 23 11.27 6.95 -36.96
CA ALA A 23 10.06 6.21 -36.67
C ALA A 23 9.88 6.35 -35.15
N LEU A 24 9.07 7.33 -34.77
CA LEU A 24 8.42 7.38 -33.48
C LEU A 24 7.54 6.13 -33.46
N GLY A 25 8.16 5.00 -33.09
CA GLY A 25 7.42 3.90 -32.53
C GLY A 25 6.74 4.50 -31.32
N ALA A 26 5.47 4.88 -31.49
CA ALA A 26 4.55 5.03 -30.40
C ALA A 26 4.51 3.64 -29.75
N GLY A 27 5.47 3.39 -28.87
CA GLY A 27 5.35 2.36 -27.87
C GLY A 27 4.10 2.73 -27.12
N VAL A 28 3.00 2.06 -27.46
CA VAL A 28 1.92 1.90 -26.50
C VAL A 28 2.61 1.25 -25.31
N ALA A 29 2.90 2.06 -24.30
CA ALA A 29 3.19 1.51 -22.99
C ALA A 29 1.95 0.70 -22.67
N SER A 30 2.03 -0.62 -22.79
CA SER A 30 1.04 -1.49 -22.18
C SER A 30 1.00 -1.06 -20.74
N ALA A 31 -0.08 -0.40 -20.33
CA ALA A 31 -0.37 -0.24 -18.92
C ALA A 31 -0.37 -1.67 -18.40
N GLN A 32 0.66 -2.04 -17.64
CA GLN A 32 0.63 -3.28 -16.90
C GLN A 32 -0.53 -3.11 -15.95
N GLU A 33 -1.68 -3.71 -16.28
CA GLU A 33 -2.80 -3.75 -15.35
C GLU A 33 -2.26 -4.42 -14.10
N ASN A 34 -2.21 -3.65 -13.01
CA ASN A 34 -1.89 -4.22 -11.72
C ASN A 34 -2.96 -5.29 -11.46
N PRO A 35 -2.57 -6.48 -11.02
CA PRO A 35 -3.51 -7.57 -10.86
C PRO A 35 -4.69 -7.17 -9.95
N PRO A 36 -5.89 -7.73 -10.20
CA PRO A 36 -7.07 -7.36 -9.45
C PRO A 36 -6.88 -7.71 -7.97
N PRO A 37 -7.21 -6.80 -7.04
CA PRO A 37 -7.12 -7.11 -5.62
C PRO A 37 -8.16 -8.19 -5.24
N VAL A 38 -7.76 -9.09 -4.35
CA VAL A 38 -8.62 -10.11 -3.71
C VAL A 38 -9.67 -9.44 -2.83
N ALA A 39 -9.29 -8.36 -2.15
CA ALA A 39 -10.19 -7.56 -1.34
C ALA A 39 -9.74 -6.10 -1.32
N MET A 40 -10.70 -5.17 -1.34
CA MET A 40 -10.44 -3.75 -1.18
C MET A 40 -11.49 -3.15 -0.26
N ILE A 41 -11.04 -2.45 0.78
CA ILE A 41 -11.89 -1.69 1.69
C ILE A 41 -11.40 -0.26 1.68
N SER A 42 -12.20 0.63 1.08
CA SER A 42 -11.83 2.03 0.87
C SER A 42 -11.98 2.88 2.13
N ASN A 43 -12.83 2.46 3.06
CA ASN A 43 -13.01 3.12 4.34
C ASN A 43 -13.13 2.06 5.43
N LEU A 44 -12.05 1.83 6.16
CA LEU A 44 -12.04 0.91 7.28
C LEU A 44 -12.94 1.43 8.39
N THR A 45 -14.09 0.77 8.55
CA THR A 45 -14.78 0.72 9.84
C THR A 45 -14.53 -0.68 10.37
N GLY A 46 -14.06 -0.82 11.61
CA GLY A 46 -13.57 -2.10 12.09
C GLY A 46 -13.58 -2.19 13.60
N GLU A 47 -13.37 -3.41 14.07
CA GLU A 47 -13.45 -3.75 15.50
C GLU A 47 -12.16 -3.33 16.20
N SER A 48 -11.06 -4.02 15.94
CA SER A 48 -9.79 -3.71 16.57
C SER A 48 -8.59 -4.38 15.89
N THR A 49 -7.41 -3.86 16.21
CA THR A 49 -6.14 -4.56 16.05
C THR A 49 -5.64 -4.99 17.41
N SER A 50 -5.37 -6.27 17.60
CA SER A 50 -4.88 -6.85 18.85
C SER A 50 -3.49 -7.41 18.67
N VAL A 51 -2.59 -7.12 19.60
CA VAL A 51 -1.23 -7.66 19.65
C VAL A 51 -1.10 -8.56 20.86
N ALA A 52 -0.93 -9.86 20.63
CA ALA A 52 -0.58 -10.80 21.69
C ALA A 52 0.87 -10.55 22.08
N LEU A 53 1.10 -10.07 23.30
CA LEU A 53 2.42 -9.66 23.78
C LEU A 53 3.30 -10.89 23.98
N ASP A 54 4.53 -10.81 23.48
CA ASP A 54 5.51 -11.86 23.67
C ASP A 54 5.94 -11.93 25.14
N LYS A 55 6.09 -13.15 25.65
CA LYS A 55 6.48 -13.36 27.04
C LYS A 55 7.87 -12.79 27.34
N GLY A 56 8.81 -12.92 26.42
CA GLY A 56 10.15 -12.35 26.55
C GLY A 56 10.12 -10.82 26.63
N PHE A 57 9.21 -10.18 25.90
CA PHE A 57 9.00 -8.74 26.00
C PHE A 57 8.41 -8.33 27.36
N THR A 58 7.35 -9.00 27.82
CA THR A 58 6.75 -8.69 29.13
C THR A 58 7.71 -8.94 30.29
N ASP A 59 8.54 -9.98 30.21
CA ASP A 59 9.56 -10.29 31.21
C ASP A 59 10.68 -9.24 31.21
N ALA A 60 11.07 -8.74 30.03
CA ALA A 60 12.05 -7.66 29.90
C ALA A 60 11.51 -6.36 30.52
N LEU A 61 10.26 -5.99 30.24
CA LEU A 61 9.62 -4.83 30.86
C LEU A 61 9.55 -4.95 32.39
N THR A 62 9.16 -6.12 32.88
CA THR A 62 9.11 -6.42 34.33
C THR A 62 10.49 -6.29 34.97
N SER A 63 11.53 -6.80 34.32
CA SER A 63 12.92 -6.70 34.81
C SER A 63 13.46 -5.27 34.81
N LEU A 64 12.84 -4.36 34.07
CA LEU A 64 13.18 -2.95 33.98
C LEU A 64 12.33 -2.06 34.88
N ASP A 65 11.40 -2.65 35.65
CA ASP A 65 10.36 -1.96 36.41
C ASP A 65 9.53 -1.01 35.52
N VAL A 66 9.38 -1.35 34.24
CA VAL A 66 8.53 -0.62 33.29
C VAL A 66 7.19 -1.34 33.22
N THR A 67 6.13 -0.66 33.64
CA THR A 67 4.77 -1.20 33.58
C THR A 67 4.07 -0.66 32.33
N PRO A 68 3.65 -1.52 31.39
CA PRO A 68 2.82 -1.11 30.27
C PRO A 68 1.36 -0.92 30.73
N GLY A 69 0.72 0.15 30.27
CA GLY A 69 -0.69 0.44 30.49
C GLY A 69 -1.41 0.85 29.20
N PRO A 70 -2.74 0.68 29.12
CA PRO A 70 -3.52 1.20 27.99
C PRO A 70 -3.62 2.73 28.06
N PHE A 71 -3.64 3.38 26.89
CA PHE A 71 -3.97 4.80 26.77
C PHE A 71 -5.21 5.01 25.90
N GLY A 72 -6.09 5.93 26.34
CA GLY A 72 -7.28 6.32 25.60
C GLY A 72 -8.25 5.16 25.44
N SER A 73 -8.63 4.84 24.20
CA SER A 73 -9.54 3.71 23.89
C SER A 73 -8.85 2.35 23.72
N ALA A 74 -7.53 2.28 23.94
CA ALA A 74 -6.84 1.00 23.98
C ALA A 74 -7.24 0.18 25.22
N SER A 75 -7.07 -1.14 25.15
CA SER A 75 -7.26 -2.04 26.27
C SER A 75 -6.11 -3.06 26.33
N ILE A 76 -5.71 -3.44 27.55
CA ILE A 76 -4.75 -4.54 27.76
C ILE A 76 -5.43 -5.57 28.66
N ALA A 77 -5.67 -6.76 28.14
CA ALA A 77 -6.29 -7.86 28.86
C ALA A 77 -5.72 -9.19 28.36
N ASP A 78 -5.62 -10.18 29.25
CA ASP A 78 -5.20 -11.54 28.91
C ASP A 78 -3.87 -11.64 28.14
N GLY A 79 -2.93 -10.71 28.40
CA GLY A 79 -1.63 -10.65 27.73
C GLY A 79 -1.69 -10.10 26.29
N ALA A 80 -2.81 -9.51 25.88
CA ALA A 80 -2.97 -8.86 24.58
C ALA A 80 -3.32 -7.37 24.73
N ALA A 81 -2.73 -6.53 23.88
CA ALA A 81 -3.08 -5.13 23.75
C ALA A 81 -4.00 -4.95 22.54
N SER A 82 -5.20 -4.42 22.74
CA SER A 82 -6.22 -4.19 21.71
C SER A 82 -6.40 -2.70 21.45
N PHE A 83 -6.43 -2.32 20.18
CA PHE A 83 -6.54 -0.96 19.69
C PHE A 83 -7.72 -0.86 18.72
N PRO A 84 -8.77 -0.10 19.05
CA PRO A 84 -9.88 0.14 18.13
C PRO A 84 -9.43 0.77 16.81
N ILE A 85 -9.99 0.29 15.70
CA ILE A 85 -9.71 0.86 14.37
C ILE A 85 -10.65 2.05 14.17
N THR A 86 -10.05 3.21 13.93
CA THR A 86 -10.76 4.48 13.75
C THR A 86 -10.91 4.89 12.29
N GLY A 87 -10.10 4.33 11.39
CA GLY A 87 -10.14 4.68 9.98
C GLY A 87 -9.04 4.04 9.15
N GLY A 88 -8.92 4.54 7.92
CA GLY A 88 -7.93 4.12 6.94
C GLY A 88 -8.52 3.29 5.79
N ASN A 89 -7.66 2.62 5.03
CA ASN A 89 -8.01 1.80 3.88
C ASN A 89 -7.10 0.57 3.81
N VAL A 90 -7.60 -0.53 3.24
CA VAL A 90 -6.76 -1.70 2.99
C VAL A 90 -7.07 -2.30 1.62
N THR A 91 -6.04 -2.77 0.96
CA THR A 91 -6.12 -3.50 -0.30
C THR A 91 -5.26 -4.75 -0.16
N VAL A 92 -5.84 -5.91 -0.46
CA VAL A 92 -5.19 -7.21 -0.36
C VAL A 92 -5.15 -7.81 -1.77
N TYR A 93 -3.97 -8.19 -2.21
CA TYR A 93 -3.68 -8.87 -3.48
C TYR A 93 -3.38 -10.35 -3.23
N GLU A 94 -3.33 -11.15 -4.29
CA GLU A 94 -2.89 -12.53 -4.15
C GLU A 94 -1.41 -12.58 -3.74
N PRO A 95 -1.03 -13.51 -2.85
CA PRO A 95 0.36 -13.69 -2.46
C PRO A 95 1.26 -13.91 -3.69
N ASN A 96 2.37 -13.18 -3.76
CA ASN A 96 3.36 -13.20 -4.85
C ASN A 96 2.95 -12.53 -6.17
N GLU A 97 1.74 -11.96 -6.27
CA GLU A 97 1.32 -11.21 -7.45
C GLU A 97 1.72 -9.74 -7.35
N VAL A 98 1.57 -9.16 -6.15
CA VAL A 98 2.03 -7.82 -5.79
C VAL A 98 2.77 -7.91 -4.47
N LEU A 99 3.92 -7.26 -4.38
CA LEU A 99 4.70 -7.16 -3.15
C LEU A 99 4.80 -5.67 -2.76
N PRO A 100 4.37 -5.29 -1.55
CA PRO A 100 3.65 -6.09 -0.56
C PRO A 100 2.21 -6.40 -0.99
N TYR A 101 1.72 -7.60 -0.68
CA TYR A 101 0.38 -8.05 -1.06
C TYR A 101 -0.71 -7.46 -0.17
N VAL A 102 -0.36 -6.85 0.96
CA VAL A 102 -1.27 -6.02 1.77
C VAL A 102 -0.78 -4.59 1.66
N GLN A 103 -1.66 -3.68 1.29
CA GLN A 103 -1.36 -2.26 1.12
C GLN A 103 -2.44 -1.42 1.79
N GLY A 104 -2.08 -0.20 2.18
CA GLY A 104 -3.05 0.77 2.69
C GLY A 104 -2.54 1.49 3.92
N ARG A 105 -3.47 1.83 4.81
CA ARG A 105 -3.21 2.57 6.04
C ARG A 105 -4.30 2.21 7.04
N ILE A 106 -3.94 1.89 8.27
CA ILE A 106 -4.92 1.58 9.33
C ILE A 106 -4.66 2.53 10.49
N GLU A 107 -5.68 3.26 10.90
CA GLU A 107 -5.58 4.33 11.89
C GLU A 107 -6.25 3.94 13.21
N HIS A 108 -5.57 4.19 14.32
CA HIS A 108 -6.02 3.89 15.69
C HIS A 108 -5.98 5.16 16.55
N MET A 109 -6.59 6.24 16.05
CA MET A 109 -6.56 7.55 16.68
C MET A 109 -7.21 7.51 18.08
N GLY A 110 -6.62 8.26 19.02
CA GLY A 110 -7.10 8.27 20.41
C GLY A 110 -6.83 6.98 21.19
N SER A 111 -6.08 6.03 20.62
CA SER A 111 -5.61 4.82 21.30
C SER A 111 -4.10 4.84 21.42
N GLY A 112 -3.57 4.15 22.44
CA GLY A 112 -2.13 4.09 22.67
C GLY A 112 -1.70 3.17 23.80
N LEU A 113 -0.41 3.26 24.15
CA LEU A 113 0.22 2.59 25.27
C LEU A 113 0.93 3.61 26.15
N THR A 114 0.82 3.47 27.46
CA THR A 114 1.72 4.12 28.42
C THR A 114 2.78 3.13 28.87
N LEU A 115 4.00 3.63 29.07
CA LEU A 115 5.11 2.91 29.66
C LEU A 115 5.56 3.73 30.88
N THR A 116 5.38 3.18 32.06
CA THR A 116 5.64 3.90 33.32
C THR A 116 6.74 3.21 34.11
N LYS A 117 7.75 3.97 34.53
CA LYS A 117 8.85 3.54 35.40
C LYS A 117 9.08 4.56 36.50
N GLY A 118 8.68 4.24 37.72
CA GLY A 118 8.68 5.20 38.83
C GLY A 118 7.88 6.45 38.46
N ASP A 119 8.52 7.62 38.51
CA ASP A 119 7.91 8.91 38.17
C ASP A 119 7.98 9.24 36.66
N THR A 120 8.65 8.40 35.85
CA THR A 120 8.79 8.62 34.41
C THR A 120 7.66 7.93 33.67
N GLU A 121 6.91 8.69 32.88
CA GLU A 121 5.87 8.17 32.00
C GLU A 121 6.15 8.55 30.55
N VAL A 122 6.11 7.56 29.67
CA VAL A 122 6.15 7.74 28.21
C VAL A 122 4.83 7.23 27.62
N THR A 123 4.14 8.08 26.88
CA THR A 123 2.91 7.72 26.16
C THR A 123 3.23 7.59 24.67
N LEU A 124 2.83 6.46 24.09
CA LEU A 124 2.85 6.18 22.67
C LEU A 124 1.40 6.16 22.19
N ASP A 125 0.97 7.12 21.37
CA ASP A 125 -0.45 7.27 21.01
C ASP A 125 -0.66 7.61 19.53
N ASN A 126 -1.92 7.55 19.07
CA ASN A 126 -2.32 7.80 17.67
C ASN A 126 -1.54 6.92 16.70
N PHE A 127 -1.69 5.61 16.87
CA PHE A 127 -1.00 4.65 16.01
C PHE A 127 -1.55 4.67 14.59
N VAL A 128 -0.63 4.54 13.65
CA VAL A 128 -0.94 4.34 12.24
C VAL A 128 -0.08 3.21 11.70
N ILE A 129 -0.73 2.17 11.22
CA ILE A 129 -0.11 1.02 10.57
C ILE A 129 -0.05 1.29 9.07
N ASP A 130 1.15 1.18 8.52
CA ASP A 130 1.41 1.17 7.09
C ASP A 130 1.94 -0.23 6.71
N PRO A 131 1.11 -1.10 6.09
CA PRO A 131 1.53 -2.43 5.67
C PRO A 131 2.35 -2.41 4.36
N GLY A 132 2.69 -1.23 3.83
CA GLY A 132 3.49 -1.04 2.62
C GLY A 132 4.93 -1.56 2.73
N ASP A 133 5.82 -1.03 1.89
CA ASP A 133 7.24 -1.35 1.93
C ASP A 133 8.07 -0.08 2.19
N PRO A 134 8.60 0.13 3.40
CA PRO A 134 8.63 -0.81 4.53
C PRO A 134 7.31 -0.88 5.31
N ALA A 135 6.99 -2.06 5.85
CA ALA A 135 5.83 -2.25 6.70
C ALA A 135 6.15 -1.79 8.13
N VAL A 136 5.47 -0.74 8.60
CA VAL A 136 5.80 -0.05 9.86
C VAL A 136 4.56 0.38 10.63
N LEU A 137 4.71 0.51 11.95
CA LEU A 137 3.79 1.23 12.80
C LEU A 137 4.43 2.54 13.21
N THR A 138 3.72 3.63 12.94
CA THR A 138 4.09 4.97 13.36
C THR A 138 3.13 5.47 14.44
N GLY A 139 3.59 6.42 15.25
CA GLY A 139 2.75 7.07 16.24
C GLY A 139 3.40 8.29 16.86
N ARG A 140 2.62 8.98 17.69
CA ARG A 140 3.06 10.09 18.51
C ARG A 140 3.73 9.58 19.78
N VAL A 141 4.77 10.28 20.22
CA VAL A 141 5.48 10.01 21.46
C VAL A 141 5.37 11.21 22.37
N ARG A 142 4.98 10.98 23.62
CA ARG A 142 4.94 11.98 24.68
C ARG A 142 5.76 11.48 25.86
N ALA A 143 6.57 12.36 26.46
CA ALA A 143 7.31 12.07 27.69
C ALA A 143 6.90 13.09 28.75
N GLY A 144 6.47 12.62 29.92
CA GLY A 144 5.98 13.50 30.99
C GLY A 144 4.83 14.42 30.53
N GLY A 145 3.94 13.89 29.67
CA GLY A 145 2.82 14.64 29.12
C GLY A 145 3.16 15.63 27.99
N THR A 146 4.43 15.82 27.62
CA THR A 146 4.85 16.71 26.52
C THR A 146 5.11 15.90 25.25
N THR A 147 4.59 16.34 24.09
CA THR A 147 4.91 15.68 22.82
C THR A 147 6.39 15.88 22.47
N VAL A 148 7.12 14.78 22.30
CA VAL A 148 8.53 14.77 21.88
C VAL A 148 8.70 14.40 20.41
N ALA A 149 7.73 13.69 19.83
CA ALA A 149 7.65 13.42 18.40
C ALA A 149 6.17 13.31 17.99
N GLU A 150 5.73 14.11 17.00
CA GLU A 150 4.34 14.06 16.52
C GLU A 150 4.04 12.79 15.71
N SER A 151 5.03 12.27 14.99
CA SER A 151 4.94 11.02 14.26
C SER A 151 6.34 10.46 14.04
N THR A 152 6.61 9.27 14.57
CA THR A 152 7.86 8.54 14.35
C THR A 152 7.56 7.05 14.19
N THR A 153 8.46 6.32 13.52
CA THR A 153 8.40 4.86 13.47
C THR A 153 8.69 4.30 14.86
N LEU A 154 7.75 3.50 15.36
CA LEU A 154 7.82 2.87 16.69
C LEU A 154 8.13 1.39 16.58
N PHE A 155 7.48 0.72 15.61
CA PHE A 155 7.62 -0.71 15.42
C PHE A 155 7.79 -1.03 13.93
N ASP A 156 8.62 -2.02 13.66
CA ASP A 156 8.71 -2.63 12.35
C ASP A 156 7.76 -3.84 12.30
N LEU A 157 7.11 -4.03 11.15
CA LEU A 157 6.11 -5.06 10.96
C LEU A 157 6.64 -6.09 9.97
N ASN A 158 6.53 -7.38 10.32
CA ASN A 158 6.88 -8.45 9.42
C ASN A 158 5.65 -9.31 9.10
N GLY A 159 5.18 -9.21 7.86
CA GLY A 159 4.06 -9.98 7.34
C GLY A 159 4.42 -11.36 6.77
N SER A 160 5.68 -11.81 6.87
CA SER A 160 6.12 -13.09 6.29
C SER A 160 5.49 -14.31 6.97
N THR A 161 4.97 -14.14 8.19
CA THR A 161 4.29 -15.16 8.99
C THR A 161 2.76 -15.05 8.96
N LEU A 162 2.22 -14.21 8.07
CA LEU A 162 0.78 -14.01 7.94
C LEU A 162 0.07 -15.30 7.50
N LYS A 163 -1.00 -15.62 8.22
CA LYS A 163 -1.94 -16.67 7.82
C LYS A 163 -2.85 -16.15 6.69
N PRO A 164 -3.45 -17.06 5.90
CA PRO A 164 -4.49 -16.68 4.97
C PRO A 164 -5.61 -15.89 5.66
N ILE A 165 -6.13 -14.88 4.97
CA ILE A 165 -7.25 -14.07 5.48
C ILE A 165 -8.46 -14.98 5.74
N THR A 166 -9.06 -14.82 6.92
CA THR A 166 -10.31 -15.52 7.26
C THR A 166 -11.46 -14.56 7.10
N ILE A 167 -12.45 -14.92 6.30
CA ILE A 167 -13.68 -14.14 6.14
C ILE A 167 -14.81 -14.83 6.90
N ASP A 168 -15.41 -14.13 7.85
CA ASP A 168 -16.64 -14.56 8.50
C ASP A 168 -17.83 -13.83 7.87
N GLY A 169 -18.50 -14.52 6.94
CA GLY A 169 -19.67 -13.97 6.26
C GLY A 169 -20.90 -13.79 7.16
N SER A 170 -20.96 -14.45 8.32
CA SER A 170 -22.08 -14.32 9.25
C SER A 170 -21.90 -13.12 10.17
N ALA A 171 -20.67 -12.88 10.61
CA ALA A 171 -20.29 -11.71 11.40
C ALA A 171 -20.04 -10.46 10.54
N GLY A 172 -19.83 -10.61 9.23
CA GLY A 172 -19.48 -9.51 8.35
C GLY A 172 -18.07 -8.98 8.62
N THR A 173 -17.13 -9.86 8.99
CA THR A 173 -15.77 -9.50 9.37
C THR A 173 -14.72 -10.25 8.57
N ALA A 174 -13.53 -9.65 8.49
CA ALA A 174 -12.32 -10.26 7.94
C ALA A 174 -11.22 -10.18 8.98
N THR A 175 -10.52 -11.30 9.17
CA THR A 175 -9.46 -11.45 10.18
C THR A 175 -8.14 -11.79 9.50
N LEU A 176 -7.11 -11.02 9.81
CA LEU A 176 -5.74 -11.26 9.39
C LEU A 176 -4.84 -11.41 10.62
N THR A 177 -4.17 -12.55 10.75
CA THR A 177 -3.33 -12.88 11.92
C THR A 177 -1.93 -13.29 11.47
N GLY A 178 -0.93 -12.89 12.25
CA GLY A 178 0.43 -13.42 12.10
C GLY A 178 1.45 -12.37 11.72
N THR A 179 1.14 -11.08 11.79
CA THR A 179 2.16 -10.04 11.61
C THR A 179 3.03 -10.01 12.87
N THR A 180 4.32 -10.27 12.72
CA THR A 180 5.27 -10.11 13.83
C THR A 180 5.58 -8.63 14.01
N VAL A 181 5.46 -8.14 15.24
CA VAL A 181 5.74 -6.74 15.61
C VAL A 181 7.07 -6.69 16.34
N THR A 182 8.02 -5.92 15.84
CA THR A 182 9.34 -5.75 16.47
C THR A 182 9.61 -4.29 16.80
N LEU A 183 10.33 -4.04 17.90
CA LEU A 183 10.71 -2.68 18.30
C LEU A 183 11.68 -2.07 17.28
N ASN A 184 11.37 -0.88 16.77
CA ASN A 184 12.29 -0.19 15.88
C ASN A 184 13.56 0.25 16.64
N ALA A 185 14.72 0.22 15.99
CA ALA A 185 15.99 0.57 16.63
C ALA A 185 16.02 2.00 17.17
N GLY A 186 15.52 2.99 16.40
CA GLY A 186 15.46 4.38 16.86
C GLY A 186 14.48 4.57 18.01
N ALA A 187 13.36 3.84 18.00
CA ALA A 187 12.41 3.85 19.11
C ALA A 187 13.01 3.21 20.38
N ALA A 188 13.76 2.11 20.24
CA ALA A 188 14.46 1.47 21.34
C ALA A 188 15.48 2.42 21.99
N GLU A 189 16.28 3.11 21.19
CA GLU A 189 17.24 4.11 21.66
C GLU A 189 16.56 5.26 22.41
N ALA A 190 15.44 5.77 21.89
CA ALA A 190 14.68 6.83 22.55
C ALA A 190 14.08 6.37 23.90
N LEU A 191 13.51 5.16 23.96
CA LEU A 191 12.97 4.60 25.20
C LEU A 191 14.06 4.30 26.22
N ASN A 192 15.20 3.77 25.78
CA ASN A 192 16.39 3.56 26.59
C ASN A 192 16.89 4.88 27.21
N GLY A 193 16.94 5.95 26.41
CA GLY A 193 17.26 7.29 26.89
C GLY A 193 16.26 7.82 27.92
N ALA A 194 14.96 7.61 27.69
CA ALA A 194 13.91 8.06 28.60
C ALA A 194 13.94 7.31 29.96
N PHE A 195 14.19 6.00 29.94
CA PHE A 195 14.18 5.16 31.13
C PHE A 195 15.57 4.92 31.76
N ALA A 196 16.61 5.58 31.22
CA ALA A 196 18.00 5.39 31.60
C ALA A 196 18.40 3.90 31.67
N THR A 197 18.18 3.18 30.57
CA THR A 197 18.48 1.75 30.43
C THR A 197 19.06 1.45 29.06
N ASP A 198 19.72 0.31 28.89
CA ASP A 198 20.22 -0.19 27.60
C ASP A 198 19.58 -1.53 27.20
N ALA A 199 18.58 -1.97 27.94
CA ALA A 199 18.03 -3.32 27.81
C ALA A 199 17.09 -3.48 26.61
N LEU A 200 16.42 -2.42 26.16
CA LEU A 200 15.56 -2.49 24.98
C LEU A 200 16.45 -2.47 23.73
N LYS A 201 16.30 -3.48 22.87
CA LYS A 201 17.07 -3.55 21.61
C LYS A 201 16.14 -3.41 20.42
N GLY A 202 16.63 -2.76 19.37
CA GLY A 202 15.97 -2.81 18.07
C GLY A 202 15.83 -4.26 17.61
N GLY A 203 14.70 -4.60 17.00
CA GLY A 203 14.36 -5.96 16.58
C GLY A 203 13.81 -6.84 17.70
N THR A 204 13.68 -6.37 18.95
CA THR A 204 13.00 -7.12 20.00
C THR A 204 11.56 -7.40 19.58
N THR A 205 11.19 -8.68 19.54
CA THR A 205 9.81 -9.10 19.29
C THR A 205 8.90 -8.61 20.41
N ILE A 206 7.93 -7.78 20.06
CA ILE A 206 6.91 -7.27 20.98
C ILE A 206 5.74 -8.25 21.06
N GLY A 207 5.40 -8.87 19.93
CA GLY A 207 4.25 -9.76 19.87
C GLY A 207 3.80 -10.09 18.45
N ILE A 208 2.64 -10.74 18.38
CA ILE A 208 1.98 -11.12 17.12
C ILE A 208 0.66 -10.35 17.00
N ALA A 209 0.50 -9.62 15.92
CA ALA A 209 -0.72 -8.86 15.65
C ALA A 209 -1.79 -9.70 14.93
N THR A 210 -3.04 -9.40 15.29
CA THR A 210 -4.28 -9.83 14.67
C THR A 210 -5.13 -8.61 14.39
N ILE A 211 -5.57 -8.46 13.15
CA ILE A 211 -6.40 -7.35 12.70
C ILE A 211 -7.77 -7.90 12.34
N VAL A 212 -8.83 -7.29 12.87
CA VAL A 212 -10.22 -7.62 12.55
C VAL A 212 -10.92 -6.38 12.00
N VAL A 213 -11.46 -6.48 10.78
CA VAL A 213 -12.13 -5.37 10.09
C VAL A 213 -13.52 -5.79 9.63
N ASN A 214 -14.44 -4.82 9.51
CA ASN A 214 -15.77 -5.09 8.97
C ASN A 214 -15.73 -5.09 7.44
N THR A 215 -16.25 -6.15 6.83
CA THR A 215 -16.30 -6.32 5.36
C THR A 215 -17.39 -5.50 4.69
N THR A 216 -18.34 -4.94 5.46
CA THR A 216 -19.49 -4.18 4.96
C THR A 216 -19.18 -2.69 4.69
N SER A 217 -17.92 -2.25 4.84
CA SER A 217 -17.56 -0.83 4.72
C SER A 217 -17.28 -0.41 3.26
N GLY A 218 -18.34 -0.02 2.55
CA GLY A 218 -18.30 0.59 1.21
C GLY A 218 -18.13 -0.44 0.09
N THR A 219 -19.22 -0.72 -0.64
CA THR A 219 -19.29 -1.45 -1.92
C THR A 219 -18.02 -2.21 -2.29
N MET A 220 -17.92 -3.48 -1.86
CA MET A 220 -17.01 -4.42 -2.49
C MET A 220 -17.48 -4.63 -3.93
N PRO A 221 -16.75 -4.19 -4.98
CA PRO A 221 -16.91 -4.81 -6.27
C PRO A 221 -16.24 -6.16 -6.12
N MET A 222 -17.02 -7.20 -5.85
CA MET A 222 -16.54 -8.54 -6.21
C MET A 222 -16.16 -8.46 -7.69
N PRO A 223 -14.94 -8.84 -8.11
CA PRO A 223 -14.69 -9.07 -9.52
C PRO A 223 -15.66 -10.18 -9.93
N GLN A 224 -16.76 -9.79 -10.58
CA GLN A 224 -17.62 -10.75 -11.26
C GLN A 224 -16.73 -11.41 -12.31
N GLY A 225 -16.28 -12.63 -12.00
CA GLY A 225 -15.78 -13.55 -13.00
C GLY A 225 -16.87 -13.70 -14.05
N GLY A 226 -16.76 -12.91 -15.10
CA GLY A 226 -17.63 -12.97 -16.25
C GLY A 226 -17.45 -14.33 -16.91
N VAL A 227 -18.39 -15.22 -16.65
CA VAL A 227 -18.86 -16.13 -17.69
C VAL A 227 -20.29 -15.72 -18.00
N GLU A 228 -20.46 -14.87 -19.01
CA GLU A 228 -21.72 -14.81 -19.76
C GLU A 228 -21.96 -16.19 -20.37
N THR A 229 -22.51 -17.11 -19.58
CA THR A 229 -23.15 -18.30 -20.12
C THR A 229 -24.50 -17.86 -20.65
N GLY A 230 -24.55 -17.67 -21.97
CA GLY A 230 -25.75 -17.31 -22.69
C GLY A 230 -26.93 -18.28 -22.49
N GLY A 231 -28.12 -17.73 -22.72
CA GLY A 231 -29.41 -18.40 -22.70
C GLY A 231 -30.37 -17.63 -21.79
N GLY A 232 -31.44 -16.99 -22.23
CA GLY A 232 -32.20 -17.03 -23.47
C GLY A 232 -33.67 -16.88 -23.07
N ASN A 233 -34.35 -15.84 -23.57
CA ASN A 233 -35.78 -15.81 -23.92
C ASN A 233 -36.29 -14.36 -24.06
N THR A 234 -36.56 -13.92 -25.30
CA THR A 234 -37.67 -13.00 -25.56
C THR A 234 -38.39 -13.44 -26.83
N SER A 235 -39.28 -14.41 -26.70
CA SER A 235 -40.37 -14.59 -27.67
C SER A 235 -41.55 -13.75 -27.18
N GLY A 236 -41.96 -12.76 -27.97
CA GLY A 236 -43.12 -11.93 -27.65
C GLY A 236 -43.20 -10.64 -28.48
N THR A 237 -43.67 -10.80 -29.72
CA THR A 237 -44.47 -9.85 -30.53
C THR A 237 -44.30 -8.34 -30.31
N ASP A 238 -43.85 -7.62 -31.34
CA ASP A 238 -44.77 -6.69 -32.01
C ASP A 238 -44.32 -6.24 -33.39
N THR A 239 -45.32 -6.01 -34.22
CA THR A 239 -45.23 -5.69 -35.65
C THR A 239 -45.35 -4.18 -35.81
N ALA A 240 -44.34 -3.48 -36.34
CA ALA A 240 -44.53 -2.16 -36.92
C ALA A 240 -43.39 -1.79 -37.90
N LEU A 241 -43.71 -1.99 -39.17
CA LEU A 241 -43.08 -1.39 -40.34
C LEU A 241 -43.36 0.13 -40.34
N VAL A 242 -42.39 0.99 -40.65
CA VAL A 242 -42.47 2.08 -41.66
C VAL A 242 -41.09 2.71 -41.92
N VAL A 243 -40.82 2.84 -43.22
CA VAL A 243 -39.67 3.34 -43.98
C VAL A 243 -39.57 4.88 -43.97
N THR A 244 -38.35 5.44 -44.04
CA THR A 244 -37.83 6.50 -44.98
C THR A 244 -36.56 7.13 -44.35
N GLY A 245 -35.36 7.03 -44.95
CA GLY A 245 -34.80 7.96 -45.95
C GLY A 245 -34.15 9.18 -45.25
N VAL A 246 -32.86 9.48 -45.36
CA VAL A 246 -32.16 10.03 -46.54
C VAL A 246 -30.63 9.95 -46.32
N ALA A 247 -29.92 9.73 -47.42
CA ALA A 247 -28.47 9.59 -47.58
C ALA A 247 -27.75 10.92 -47.93
N LEU A 248 -26.43 10.83 -48.17
CA LEU A 248 -25.53 11.73 -48.94
C LEU A 248 -24.77 12.78 -48.06
N LEU A 249 -23.49 13.15 -48.27
CA LEU A 249 -22.45 12.90 -49.28
C LEU A 249 -21.14 13.61 -48.83
N ALA A 250 -19.97 13.05 -49.18
CA ALA A 250 -18.72 13.72 -49.64
C ALA A 250 -17.53 12.77 -49.36
N GLY A 251 -16.85 12.16 -50.34
CA GLY A 251 -16.03 12.78 -51.40
C GLY A 251 -14.59 12.89 -50.87
N SER A 252 -13.50 12.41 -51.49
CA SER A 252 -13.20 12.15 -52.89
C SER A 252 -11.84 11.40 -53.01
N ALA A 253 -11.64 10.79 -54.18
CA ALA A 253 -10.58 9.87 -54.61
C ALA A 253 -9.14 10.41 -54.69
N LEU A 254 -8.15 9.51 -54.72
CA LEU A 254 -7.19 9.44 -55.84
C LEU A 254 -6.45 8.09 -55.92
N VAL A 255 -6.41 7.55 -57.13
CA VAL A 255 -5.68 6.35 -57.57
C VAL A 255 -4.26 6.75 -58.02
N LEU A 256 -3.22 5.96 -57.74
CA LEU A 256 -2.02 5.94 -58.61
C LEU A 256 -1.25 4.60 -58.59
N VAL A 257 -1.49 3.81 -59.64
CA VAL A 257 -0.54 3.11 -60.53
C VAL A 257 0.81 2.63 -59.93
N VAL A 258 0.96 1.30 -59.81
CA VAL A 258 2.27 0.63 -59.77
C VAL A 258 2.59 0.06 -61.16
N ARG A 259 3.68 0.52 -61.77
CA ARG A 259 4.22 -0.06 -63.02
C ARG A 259 5.74 0.08 -63.09
N ARG A 260 6.44 -1.06 -63.05
CA ARG A 260 7.55 -1.53 -63.93
C ARG A 260 8.37 -2.56 -63.15
N ARG A 261 8.28 -3.85 -63.52
CA ARG A 261 9.02 -4.56 -64.60
C ARG A 261 10.51 -4.65 -64.28
N GLY A 262 10.96 -5.88 -64.04
CA GLY A 262 12.31 -6.17 -63.57
C GLY A 262 13.33 -6.52 -64.64
N VAL A 263 14.32 -7.29 -64.17
CA VAL A 263 15.21 -8.23 -64.87
C VAL A 263 16.64 -7.74 -65.20
N ARG A 264 17.60 -8.57 -64.75
CA ARG A 264 19.03 -8.80 -65.14
C ARG A 264 20.04 -7.73 -64.70
N GLY A 265 21.24 -8.06 -64.23
CA GLY A 265 22.02 -9.31 -64.23
C GLY A 265 23.47 -9.00 -64.60
N HIS A 266 24.41 -9.70 -63.95
CA HIS A 266 25.89 -9.65 -64.01
C HIS A 266 26.58 -8.60 -63.12
#